data_AF-A0A9D4V4A6-F1
#
_entry.id   AF-A0A9D4V4A6-F1
#
_cell.length_a   1.000
_cell.length_b   1.000
_cell.length_c   1.000
_cell.angle_alpha   90.00
_cell.angle_beta   90.00
_cell.angle_gamma   90.00
#
_symmetry.space_group_name_H-M   'P 1'
#
loop_
_entity.id
_entity.type
_entity.pdbx_description
1 polymer ?
#
loop_
_entity_poly.entity_id
_entity_poly.type
_entity_poly.pdbx_seq_one_letter_code
_entity_poly.pdbx_strand_id
1 'polypeptide(L)'
;MDAIRKPLLGLPSPTAYLRAPSQRPGFVSFSQTCARLQASLRRCHKGMLVAQLEKESLSSCFRGVWDVSACSRYGLCAWRKKTHWRIGRKKGAARCEMTASAQVSQAPNSDWSGSTAPSGPTFRQRVRAFCFYVTTYVVAFPLFFVMLFVQPYVLMLDRHKRKLQHFINKLWASLTIRLFYKAEIEGLENLPGPDEAAVYVSNHQSFLDIYTLFLLERPFKFISKTSNFLIPIIGWSMYLTGHIPLRRMDTKSQMECLRHCQKLIKQGVPVFFFPEGTRSRDGKMAQFKRGAFTIAAKAQVPVVPISLVGTGKLMPNGLEGTLRPGSVKVIVHPPIRGSNPDDLCEQSRNVISKSLLQHGLEVH
;
A
#
# COMPACT_ATOMS: atom_id res chain seq x y z
N MET A 1 -4.04 67.09 1.82
CA MET A 1 -5.32 67.31 2.52
C MET A 1 -6.22 66.11 2.24
N ASP A 2 -6.49 65.35 3.30
CA ASP A 2 -7.70 64.57 3.62
C ASP A 2 -8.42 63.71 2.57
N ALA A 3 -8.42 62.39 2.82
CA ALA A 3 -9.60 61.65 3.31
C ALA A 3 -9.14 60.20 3.71
N ILE A 4 -8.91 59.89 5.00
CA ILE A 4 -9.85 59.33 6.01
C ILE A 4 -10.25 57.85 5.67
N ARG A 5 -9.58 56.83 6.23
CA ARG A 5 -9.76 56.10 7.54
C ARG A 5 -10.86 55.00 7.59
N LYS A 6 -10.36 53.75 7.77
CA LYS A 6 -10.86 52.58 8.59
C LYS A 6 -12.01 51.68 8.06
N PRO A 7 -12.21 50.44 8.61
CA PRO A 7 -11.29 49.44 9.18
C PRO A 7 -11.59 47.93 8.82
N LEU A 8 -10.73 47.06 9.37
CA LEU A 8 -10.72 45.58 9.51
C LEU A 8 -12.03 44.86 9.90
N LEU A 9 -12.13 43.56 9.51
CA LEU A 9 -12.69 42.35 10.18
C LEU A 9 -13.38 41.45 9.10
N GLY A 10 -13.26 40.12 8.99
CA GLY A 10 -12.56 39.04 9.70
C GLY A 10 -12.94 37.71 9.01
N LEU A 11 -12.03 36.73 8.93
CA LEU A 11 -12.35 35.36 8.49
C LEU A 11 -11.75 34.35 9.50
N PRO A 12 -12.45 33.24 9.79
CA PRO A 12 -12.41 32.63 11.11
C PRO A 12 -11.28 31.62 11.33
N SER A 13 -10.94 31.43 12.60
CA SER A 13 -9.98 30.46 13.14
C SER A 13 -10.54 29.02 13.17
N PRO A 14 -9.67 27.99 13.30
CA PRO A 14 -10.04 26.59 13.09
C PRO A 14 -10.52 25.92 14.39
N THR A 15 -11.79 26.07 14.75
CA THR A 15 -12.46 25.25 15.79
C THR A 15 -13.91 24.86 15.47
N ALA A 16 -14.38 25.01 14.24
CA ALA A 16 -15.75 24.66 13.86
C ALA A 16 -15.86 23.23 13.28
N TYR A 17 -15.66 22.20 14.09
CA TYR A 17 -16.04 20.81 13.74
C TYR A 17 -16.57 20.02 14.95
N LEU A 18 -17.37 20.64 15.81
CA LEU A 18 -18.20 19.93 16.78
C LEU A 18 -19.51 20.69 17.00
N ARG A 19 -20.58 20.32 16.27
CA ARG A 19 -21.96 20.57 16.71
C ARG A 19 -22.93 19.60 16.02
N ALA A 20 -23.61 18.81 16.83
CA ALA A 20 -24.76 18.00 16.48
C ALA A 20 -25.96 18.89 16.10
N PRO A 21 -26.89 18.43 15.24
CA PRO A 21 -28.05 19.23 14.89
C PRO A 21 -29.19 19.06 15.91
N SER A 22 -29.58 20.17 16.53
CA SER A 22 -30.79 20.34 17.33
C SER A 22 -31.98 20.71 16.43
N GLN A 23 -33.09 20.01 16.61
CA GLN A 23 -34.39 20.24 15.95
C GLN A 23 -35.15 21.47 16.49
N ARG A 24 -36.11 21.99 15.69
CA ARG A 24 -37.58 22.06 15.96
C ARG A 24 -38.30 22.94 14.91
N PRO A 25 -39.65 22.94 14.80
CA PRO A 25 -40.62 21.89 15.12
C PRO A 25 -41.68 21.65 14.01
N GLY A 26 -42.20 20.42 13.95
CA GLY A 26 -43.46 20.08 13.29
C GLY A 26 -44.19 19.08 14.19
N PHE A 27 -45.34 19.50 14.73
CA PHE A 27 -46.16 18.78 15.70
C PHE A 27 -46.79 17.51 15.10
N VAL A 28 -46.48 16.33 15.64
CA VAL A 28 -47.40 15.19 15.71
C VAL A 28 -47.18 14.49 17.05
N SER A 29 -48.28 14.23 17.75
CA SER A 29 -48.39 13.77 19.15
C SER A 29 -47.60 12.50 19.49
N PHE A 30 -46.89 12.55 20.61
CA PHE A 30 -45.91 11.55 21.09
C PHE A 30 -46.54 10.37 21.86
N SER A 31 -47.87 10.29 22.01
CA SER A 31 -48.51 9.23 22.82
C SER A 31 -48.90 7.95 22.05
N GLN A 32 -48.83 7.95 20.71
CA GLN A 32 -49.25 6.78 19.90
C GLN A 32 -48.10 5.93 19.34
N THR A 33 -46.85 6.42 19.37
CA THR A 33 -45.69 5.69 18.80
C THR A 33 -44.96 4.81 19.83
N CYS A 34 -45.02 5.14 21.13
CA CYS A 34 -44.43 4.33 22.20
C CYS A 34 -45.19 3.03 22.47
N ALA A 35 -46.50 2.98 22.22
CA ALA A 35 -47.31 1.77 22.41
C ALA A 35 -47.06 0.69 21.32
N ARG A 36 -46.52 1.05 20.15
CA ARG A 36 -46.23 0.10 19.05
C ARG A 36 -44.79 -0.44 19.07
N LEU A 37 -43.84 0.23 19.72
CA LEU A 37 -42.47 -0.30 19.89
C LEU A 37 -42.33 -1.27 21.07
N GLN A 38 -43.09 -1.09 22.16
CA GLN A 38 -43.06 -2.04 23.29
C GLN A 38 -43.78 -3.38 22.98
N ALA A 39 -44.67 -3.42 22.00
CA ALA A 39 -45.32 -4.65 21.54
C ALA A 39 -44.48 -5.48 20.55
N SER A 40 -43.48 -4.86 19.89
CA SER A 40 -42.55 -5.54 18.97
C SER A 40 -41.30 -6.06 19.70
N LEU A 41 -40.84 -5.37 20.75
CA LEU A 41 -39.71 -5.80 21.57
C LEU A 41 -40.05 -6.94 22.56
N ARG A 42 -41.32 -7.12 22.94
CA ARG A 42 -41.76 -8.28 23.75
C ARG A 42 -42.02 -9.56 22.94
N ARG A 43 -42.03 -9.48 21.60
CA ARG A 43 -42.20 -10.65 20.71
C ARG A 43 -40.87 -11.24 20.20
N CYS A 44 -39.76 -10.52 20.38
CA CYS A 44 -38.41 -11.02 20.09
C CYS A 44 -37.71 -11.67 21.32
N HIS A 45 -38.27 -11.53 22.52
CA HIS A 45 -37.64 -11.99 23.77
C HIS A 45 -38.08 -13.40 24.23
N LYS A 46 -38.60 -14.23 23.31
CA LYS A 46 -39.01 -15.63 23.60
C LYS A 46 -38.49 -16.68 22.61
N GLY A 47 -37.43 -16.38 21.86
CA GLY A 47 -36.86 -17.32 20.90
C GLY A 47 -35.39 -17.08 20.60
N MET A 48 -34.52 -17.12 21.61
CA MET A 48 -33.07 -17.37 21.45
C MET A 48 -32.42 -17.62 22.83
N LEU A 49 -32.81 -18.72 23.48
CA LEU A 49 -31.92 -19.40 24.42
C LEU A 49 -31.13 -20.40 23.58
N VAL A 50 -29.86 -20.07 23.29
CA VAL A 50 -28.68 -20.92 23.04
C VAL A 50 -27.66 -20.02 22.31
N ALA A 51 -26.89 -19.26 23.08
CA ALA A 51 -25.66 -18.62 22.63
C ALA A 51 -24.81 -18.31 23.87
N GLN A 52 -24.43 -19.35 24.60
CA GLN A 52 -23.44 -19.29 25.67
C GLN A 52 -22.12 -19.81 25.12
N LEU A 53 -21.53 -19.04 24.19
CA LEU A 53 -20.18 -19.26 23.67
C LEU A 53 -19.56 -17.88 23.36
N GLU A 54 -19.27 -17.12 24.41
CA GLU A 54 -18.39 -15.96 24.31
C GLU A 54 -17.74 -15.73 25.68
N LYS A 55 -16.64 -16.45 25.93
CA LYS A 55 -15.59 -15.99 26.86
C LYS A 55 -14.21 -16.64 26.73
N GLU A 56 -13.98 -17.54 25.78
CA GLU A 56 -12.63 -18.12 25.54
C GLU A 56 -12.10 -17.99 24.10
N SER A 57 -12.57 -17.02 23.32
CA SER A 57 -12.10 -16.78 21.94
C SER A 57 -11.44 -15.40 21.73
N LEU A 58 -10.97 -14.74 22.80
CA LEU A 58 -10.28 -13.45 22.71
C LEU A 58 -8.80 -13.49 23.16
N SER A 59 -8.26 -14.67 23.47
CA SER A 59 -6.84 -14.84 23.85
C SER A 59 -5.96 -15.55 22.81
N SER A 60 -6.51 -16.03 21.68
CA SER A 60 -5.73 -16.73 20.63
C SER A 60 -5.42 -15.90 19.37
N CYS A 61 -5.98 -14.69 19.24
CA CYS A 61 -5.74 -13.84 18.06
C CYS A 61 -4.32 -13.21 18.01
N PHE A 62 -3.42 -13.59 18.93
CA PHE A 62 -2.03 -13.12 19.01
C PHE A 62 -0.97 -14.15 18.56
N ARG A 63 -1.36 -15.32 18.05
CA ARG A 63 -0.42 -16.29 17.46
C ARG A 63 -0.94 -16.76 16.11
N GLY A 64 -0.41 -16.15 15.04
CA GLY A 64 -0.74 -16.52 13.67
C GLY A 64 -0.22 -17.90 13.30
N VAL A 65 -1.14 -18.83 13.06
CA VAL A 65 -0.96 -20.05 12.24
C VAL A 65 -2.34 -20.37 11.66
N TRP A 66 -2.49 -20.31 10.34
CA TRP A 66 -3.65 -20.88 9.65
C TRP A 66 -3.22 -22.21 9.05
N ASP A 67 -3.68 -23.31 9.65
CA ASP A 67 -3.57 -24.66 9.09
C ASP A 67 -4.89 -24.99 8.37
N VAL A 68 -4.80 -25.16 7.05
CA VAL A 68 -5.91 -25.49 6.15
C VAL A 68 -6.11 -27.00 6.16
N SER A 69 -6.51 -27.56 7.32
CA SER A 69 -6.75 -29.01 7.48
C SER A 69 -7.96 -29.34 8.36
N ALA A 70 -8.81 -28.36 8.67
CA ALA A 70 -9.92 -28.51 9.62
C ALA A 70 -11.32 -28.28 9.02
N CYS A 71 -11.51 -28.56 7.73
CA CYS A 71 -12.82 -28.45 7.06
C CYS A 71 -13.24 -29.77 6.37
N SER A 72 -13.10 -30.88 7.09
CA SER A 72 -13.75 -32.16 6.77
C SER A 72 -13.83 -33.01 8.04
N ARG A 73 -14.80 -32.73 8.91
CA ARG A 73 -15.12 -33.64 10.02
C ARG A 73 -16.51 -33.52 10.66
N TYR A 74 -17.40 -32.65 10.16
CA TYR A 74 -18.78 -32.59 10.64
C TYR A 74 -19.76 -32.52 9.46
N GLY A 75 -19.96 -33.66 8.81
CA GLY A 75 -21.11 -33.86 7.95
C GLY A 75 -22.37 -33.99 8.82
N LEU A 76 -23.29 -33.04 8.73
CA LEU A 76 -24.67 -33.21 9.17
C LEU A 76 -25.62 -32.49 8.20
N CYS A 77 -26.66 -33.25 7.87
CA CYS A 77 -27.63 -33.10 6.80
C CYS A 77 -28.66 -31.97 6.99
N ALA A 78 -29.06 -31.42 5.84
CA ALA A 78 -30.42 -31.15 5.39
C ALA A 78 -31.35 -30.20 6.19
N TRP A 79 -31.80 -29.14 5.50
CA TRP A 79 -33.22 -28.78 5.46
C TRP A 79 -33.61 -28.22 4.09
N ARG A 80 -34.71 -28.74 3.53
CA ARG A 80 -35.20 -28.55 2.16
C ARG A 80 -36.58 -27.88 2.19
N LYS A 81 -36.87 -27.02 1.23
CA LYS A 81 -38.18 -26.75 0.56
C LYS A 81 -37.95 -25.58 -0.42
N LYS A 82 -38.47 -25.50 -1.64
CA LYS A 82 -39.38 -26.34 -2.45
C LYS A 82 -39.46 -25.63 -3.82
N THR A 83 -39.28 -26.34 -4.93
CA THR A 83 -39.98 -26.04 -6.18
C THR A 83 -40.15 -27.36 -6.94
N HIS A 84 -41.40 -27.63 -7.30
CA HIS A 84 -41.86 -28.83 -8.00
C HIS A 84 -41.53 -28.73 -9.48
N TRP A 85 -41.11 -29.82 -10.13
CA TRP A 85 -41.50 -30.14 -11.50
C TRP A 85 -41.50 -31.66 -11.75
N ARG A 86 -42.41 -32.07 -12.63
CA ARG A 86 -43.01 -33.40 -12.80
C ARG A 86 -42.07 -34.51 -13.28
N ILE A 87 -42.43 -35.72 -12.85
CA ILE A 87 -41.90 -37.03 -13.26
C ILE A 87 -42.43 -37.40 -14.67
N GLY A 88 -41.52 -37.78 -15.56
CA GLY A 88 -41.81 -38.62 -16.72
C GLY A 88 -40.96 -39.89 -16.63
N ARG A 89 -41.61 -41.04 -16.44
CA ARG A 89 -40.98 -42.38 -16.46
C ARG A 89 -40.63 -42.77 -17.90
N LYS A 90 -39.40 -43.23 -18.15
CA LYS A 90 -39.15 -44.32 -19.11
C LYS A 90 -38.14 -45.31 -18.51
N LYS A 91 -38.48 -46.58 -18.69
CA LYS A 91 -37.80 -47.79 -18.21
C LYS A 91 -36.51 -48.03 -19.01
N GLY A 92 -35.50 -48.58 -18.35
CA GLY A 92 -34.28 -49.10 -18.98
C GLY A 92 -33.32 -49.62 -17.91
N ALA A 93 -33.47 -50.88 -17.54
CA ALA A 93 -32.59 -51.56 -16.60
C ALA A 93 -31.32 -52.00 -17.35
N ALA A 94 -30.16 -51.58 -16.86
CA ALA A 94 -28.87 -52.22 -17.12
C ALA A 94 -28.11 -52.18 -15.80
N ARG A 95 -28.07 -53.33 -15.11
CA ARG A 95 -27.31 -53.55 -13.88
C ARG A 95 -25.88 -53.92 -14.32
N CYS A 96 -24.95 -52.99 -14.13
CA CYS A 96 -23.51 -53.25 -14.31
C CYS A 96 -22.91 -53.33 -12.90
N GLU A 97 -22.60 -54.54 -12.45
CA GLU A 97 -21.82 -54.80 -11.24
C GLU A 97 -20.36 -54.43 -11.55
N MET A 98 -19.88 -53.31 -11.01
CA MET A 98 -18.46 -53.01 -10.95
C MET A 98 -17.94 -53.40 -9.57
N THR A 99 -17.24 -54.52 -9.53
CA THR A 99 -16.34 -54.93 -8.44
C THR A 99 -15.18 -53.93 -8.38
N ALA A 100 -15.16 -53.09 -7.34
CA ALA A 100 -14.04 -52.20 -7.06
C ALA A 100 -12.89 -53.00 -6.41
N SER A 101 -11.95 -53.50 -7.23
CA SER A 101 -10.64 -53.94 -6.75
C SER A 101 -9.74 -52.72 -6.59
N ALA A 102 -9.60 -52.22 -5.36
CA ALA A 102 -8.64 -51.17 -5.03
C ALA A 102 -7.22 -51.76 -5.04
N GLN A 103 -6.53 -51.69 -6.17
CA GLN A 103 -5.07 -51.85 -6.22
C GLN A 103 -4.43 -50.52 -5.81
N VAL A 104 -3.87 -50.50 -4.59
CA VAL A 104 -2.99 -49.43 -4.12
C VAL A 104 -1.67 -49.56 -4.88
N SER A 105 -1.52 -48.79 -5.96
CA SER A 105 -0.24 -48.59 -6.62
C SER A 105 0.62 -47.66 -5.76
N GLN A 106 1.62 -48.24 -5.10
CA GLN A 106 2.67 -47.49 -4.40
C GLN A 106 3.46 -46.68 -5.43
N ALA A 107 3.39 -45.36 -5.34
CA ALA A 107 4.27 -44.46 -6.07
C ALA A 107 5.72 -44.64 -5.57
N PRO A 108 6.74 -44.56 -6.45
CA PRO A 108 8.12 -44.73 -6.04
C PRO A 108 8.53 -43.59 -5.10
N ASN A 109 9.11 -43.98 -3.95
CA ASN A 109 9.75 -43.07 -3.00
C ASN A 109 10.84 -42.27 -3.73
N SER A 110 10.53 -41.01 -4.05
CA SER A 110 11.55 -40.05 -4.42
C SER A 110 12.15 -39.50 -3.12
N ASP A 111 13.41 -39.84 -2.88
CA ASP A 111 14.25 -39.26 -1.85
C ASP A 111 14.32 -37.74 -2.03
N TRP A 112 13.46 -37.01 -1.32
CA TRP A 112 13.60 -35.57 -1.11
C TRP A 112 14.56 -35.29 0.06
N SER A 113 15.80 -35.76 -0.06
CA SER A 113 16.91 -35.36 0.80
C SER A 113 17.71 -34.25 0.10
N GLY A 114 17.18 -33.01 0.10
CA GLY A 114 17.93 -31.91 -0.53
C GLY A 114 17.31 -30.52 -0.60
N SER A 115 16.09 -30.30 -0.12
CA SER A 115 15.50 -28.96 -0.10
C SER A 115 15.47 -28.43 1.32
N THR A 116 16.58 -27.83 1.77
CA THR A 116 16.57 -27.04 3.01
C THR A 116 15.45 -26.01 2.93
N ALA A 117 14.41 -26.19 3.75
CA ALA A 117 13.42 -25.13 3.98
C ALA A 117 14.18 -23.82 4.25
N PRO A 118 13.73 -22.67 3.71
CA PRO A 118 14.45 -21.42 3.89
C PRO A 118 14.57 -21.17 5.40
N SER A 119 15.78 -21.33 5.92
CA SER A 119 16.08 -21.12 7.33
C SER A 119 15.57 -19.74 7.71
N GLY A 120 14.75 -19.66 8.75
CA GLY A 120 14.23 -18.41 9.27
C GLY A 120 15.34 -17.37 9.49
N PRO A 121 14.98 -16.09 9.64
CA PRO A 121 15.97 -15.01 9.73
C PRO A 121 16.97 -15.27 10.87
N THR A 122 18.26 -15.23 10.54
CA THR A 122 19.33 -15.49 11.50
C THR A 122 19.41 -14.38 12.54
N PHE A 123 19.92 -14.68 13.73
CA PHE A 123 20.13 -13.68 14.79
C PHE A 123 20.96 -12.47 14.30
N ARG A 124 22.04 -12.73 13.54
CA ARG A 124 22.87 -11.68 12.94
C ARG A 124 22.08 -10.73 12.03
N GLN A 125 21.16 -11.26 11.23
CA GLN A 125 20.32 -10.44 10.35
C GLN A 125 19.32 -9.58 11.14
N ARG A 126 18.83 -10.05 12.28
CA ARG A 126 17.95 -9.28 13.17
C ARG A 126 18.73 -8.17 13.88
N VAL A 127 19.92 -8.46 14.40
CA VAL A 127 20.81 -7.45 14.98
C VAL A 127 21.15 -6.39 13.93
N ARG A 128 21.47 -6.78 12.69
CA ARG A 128 21.72 -5.85 11.59
C ARG A 128 20.52 -4.96 11.29
N ALA A 129 19.30 -5.51 11.28
CA ALA A 129 18.07 -4.72 11.10
C ALA A 129 17.84 -3.74 12.26
N PHE A 130 18.05 -4.19 13.50
CA PHE A 130 17.97 -3.33 14.67
C PHE A 130 18.96 -2.17 14.57
N CYS A 131 20.23 -2.46 14.25
CA CYS A 131 21.25 -1.43 14.01
C CYS A 131 20.82 -0.47 12.89
N PHE A 132 20.23 -0.97 11.80
CA PHE A 132 19.72 -0.12 10.71
C PHE A 132 18.66 0.87 11.21
N TYR A 133 17.70 0.42 12.02
CA TYR A 133 16.69 1.31 12.58
C TYR A 133 17.28 2.28 13.61
N VAL A 134 18.20 1.84 14.47
CA VAL A 134 18.88 2.75 15.41
C VAL A 134 19.65 3.83 14.65
N THR A 135 20.47 3.44 13.67
CA THR A 135 21.22 4.38 12.83
C THR A 135 20.28 5.32 12.09
N THR A 136 19.18 4.83 11.50
CA THR A 136 18.26 5.70 10.79
C THR A 136 17.67 6.76 11.71
N TYR A 137 17.26 6.42 12.94
CA TYR A 137 16.73 7.39 13.89
C TYR A 137 17.78 8.36 14.44
N VAL A 138 19.00 7.88 14.73
CA VAL A 138 20.12 8.73 15.18
C VAL A 138 20.47 9.77 14.13
N VAL A 139 20.48 9.41 12.85
CA VAL A 139 20.71 10.35 11.74
C VAL A 139 19.49 11.24 11.50
N ALA A 140 18.28 10.68 11.58
CA ALA A 140 17.04 11.42 11.34
C ALA A 140 16.81 12.54 12.33
N PHE A 141 17.11 12.29 13.61
CA PHE A 141 16.78 13.20 14.70
C PHE A 141 17.37 14.62 14.50
N PRO A 142 18.70 14.82 14.36
CA PRO A 142 19.25 16.15 14.13
C PRO A 142 18.79 16.75 12.78
N LEU A 143 18.73 15.94 11.72
CA LEU A 143 18.29 16.40 10.41
C LEU A 143 16.84 16.89 10.44
N PHE A 144 15.97 16.26 11.23
CA PHE A 144 14.58 16.68 11.39
C PHE A 144 14.45 18.07 12.02
N PHE A 145 15.27 18.41 13.03
CA PHE A 145 15.27 19.78 13.57
C PHE A 145 15.77 20.79 12.55
N VAL A 146 16.75 20.44 11.72
CA VAL A 146 17.16 21.25 10.57
C VAL A 146 15.98 21.44 9.61
N MET A 147 15.24 20.37 9.29
CA MET A 147 14.03 20.45 8.44
C MET A 147 13.00 21.43 9.02
N LEU A 148 12.74 21.40 10.33
CA LEU A 148 11.82 22.31 11.00
C LEU A 148 12.29 23.77 10.91
N PHE A 149 13.56 24.00 11.16
CA PHE A 149 14.16 25.34 11.12
C PHE A 149 14.08 25.96 9.72
N VAL A 150 14.36 25.19 8.67
CA VAL A 150 14.32 25.69 7.28
C VAL A 150 12.92 25.71 6.66
N GLN A 151 11.94 25.03 7.28
CA GLN A 151 10.58 24.91 6.74
C GLN A 151 9.90 26.24 6.35
N PRO A 152 9.91 27.32 7.16
CA PRO A 152 9.28 28.58 6.76
C PRO A 152 9.91 29.15 5.49
N TYR A 153 11.24 29.09 5.36
CA TYR A 153 11.95 29.53 4.15
C TYR A 153 11.61 28.69 2.93
N VAL A 154 11.51 27.37 3.10
CA VAL A 154 11.08 26.46 2.02
C VAL A 154 9.66 26.78 1.57
N LEU A 155 8.72 27.03 2.48
CA LEU A 155 7.35 27.38 2.11
C LEU A 155 7.23 28.75 1.42
N MET A 156 8.17 29.66 1.68
CA MET A 156 8.24 30.97 1.05
C MET A 156 8.88 30.92 -0.35
N LEU A 157 10.00 30.20 -0.50
CA LEU A 157 10.82 30.23 -1.73
C LEU A 157 10.54 29.06 -2.69
N ASP A 158 10.21 27.88 -2.17
CA ASP A 158 10.00 26.66 -2.95
C ASP A 158 8.87 25.81 -2.35
N ARG A 159 7.68 26.40 -2.32
CA ARG A 159 6.48 25.83 -1.68
C ARG A 159 6.14 24.43 -2.19
N HIS A 160 6.37 24.18 -3.48
CA HIS A 160 5.89 23.00 -4.20
C HIS A 160 6.95 21.91 -4.33
N LYS A 161 8.14 22.21 -4.85
CA LYS A 161 9.19 21.19 -5.07
C LYS A 161 9.87 20.83 -3.76
N ARG A 162 10.01 21.78 -2.83
CA ARG A 162 10.67 21.62 -1.52
C ARG A 162 12.05 20.94 -1.66
N LYS A 163 12.87 21.43 -2.60
CA LYS A 163 14.18 20.90 -2.99
C LYS A 163 15.09 20.69 -1.78
N LEU A 164 15.13 21.65 -0.85
CA LEU A 164 15.93 21.55 0.37
C LEU A 164 15.48 20.42 1.29
N GLN A 165 14.18 20.23 1.51
CA GLN A 165 13.66 19.12 2.31
C GLN A 165 13.97 17.76 1.67
N HIS A 166 13.86 17.69 0.34
CA HIS A 166 14.25 16.50 -0.41
C HIS A 166 15.76 16.22 -0.27
N PHE A 167 16.61 17.24 -0.34
CA PHE A 167 18.06 17.11 -0.13
C PHE A 167 18.39 16.60 1.27
N ILE A 168 17.72 17.10 2.31
CA ILE A 168 17.90 16.61 3.69
C ILE A 168 17.53 15.13 3.79
N ASN A 169 16.42 14.70 3.16
CA ASN A 169 16.05 13.28 3.10
C ASN A 169 17.03 12.44 2.27
N LYS A 170 17.59 12.97 1.17
CA LYS A 170 18.67 12.32 0.41
C LYS A 170 19.90 12.13 1.30
N LEU A 171 20.29 13.13 2.08
CA LEU A 171 21.42 13.05 3.00
C LEU A 171 21.16 12.00 4.08
N TRP A 172 19.99 12.03 4.70
CA TRP A 172 19.55 11.03 5.67
C TRP A 172 19.63 9.61 5.07
N ALA A 173 19.01 9.39 3.92
CA ALA A 173 19.01 8.09 3.27
C ALA A 173 20.43 7.65 2.91
N SER A 174 21.26 8.54 2.34
CA SER A 174 22.63 8.23 1.94
C SER A 174 23.50 7.81 3.12
N LEU A 175 23.43 8.53 4.25
CA LEU A 175 24.20 8.22 5.46
C LEU A 175 23.79 6.87 6.04
N THR A 176 22.49 6.57 6.08
CA THR A 176 22.00 5.27 6.53
C THR A 176 22.43 4.16 5.57
N ILE A 177 22.19 4.30 4.26
CA ILE A 177 22.48 3.23 3.27
C ILE A 177 23.95 2.83 3.26
N ARG A 178 24.87 3.80 3.25
CA ARG A 178 26.33 3.58 3.14
C ARG A 178 26.88 2.59 4.18
N LEU A 179 26.22 2.46 5.34
CA LEU A 179 26.62 1.56 6.42
C LEU A 179 26.07 0.13 6.28
N PHE A 180 25.01 -0.07 5.48
CA PHE A 180 24.25 -1.33 5.48
C PHE A 180 24.19 -2.05 4.15
N TYR A 181 24.26 -1.37 3.01
CA TYR A 181 24.28 -2.04 1.71
C TYR A 181 24.86 -1.13 0.62
N LYS A 182 25.41 -1.76 -0.43
CA LYS A 182 25.89 -1.03 -1.60
C LYS A 182 24.69 -0.65 -2.47
N ALA A 183 24.57 0.61 -2.85
CA ALA A 183 23.57 1.06 -3.82
C ALA A 183 24.29 1.47 -5.11
N GLU A 184 23.89 0.87 -6.23
CA GLU A 184 24.37 1.18 -7.57
C GLU A 184 23.21 1.79 -8.36
N ILE A 185 23.48 2.88 -9.08
CA ILE A 185 22.47 3.61 -9.83
C ILE A 185 22.96 3.78 -11.26
N GLU A 186 22.11 3.42 -12.21
CA GLU A 186 22.36 3.53 -13.64
C GLU A 186 21.26 4.36 -14.30
N GLY A 187 21.59 5.12 -15.34
CA GLY A 187 20.60 5.84 -16.14
C GLY A 187 20.11 7.15 -15.53
N LEU A 188 20.84 7.77 -14.59
CA LEU A 188 20.46 9.06 -14.01
C LEU A 188 20.29 10.16 -15.08
N GLU A 189 21.02 10.04 -16.19
CA GLU A 189 20.91 10.88 -17.39
C GLU A 189 19.53 10.81 -18.07
N ASN A 190 18.75 9.74 -17.83
CA ASN A 190 17.38 9.61 -18.35
C ASN A 190 16.36 10.40 -17.53
N LEU A 191 16.74 10.90 -16.35
CA LEU A 191 15.84 11.71 -15.55
C LEU A 191 15.60 13.08 -16.21
N PRO A 192 14.33 13.50 -16.33
CA PRO A 192 13.98 14.82 -16.81
C PRO A 192 14.68 15.97 -16.05
N GLY A 193 14.69 17.14 -16.69
CA GLY A 193 15.34 18.32 -16.12
C GLY A 193 14.80 18.67 -14.72
N PRO A 194 15.56 19.39 -13.87
CA PRO A 194 15.17 19.70 -12.49
C PRO A 194 13.84 20.45 -12.35
N ASP A 195 13.37 21.06 -13.43
CA ASP A 195 12.14 21.83 -13.47
C ASP A 195 11.05 21.24 -14.39
N GLU A 196 11.30 20.07 -14.98
CA GLU A 196 10.32 19.32 -15.79
C GLU A 196 9.52 18.36 -14.89
N ALA A 197 8.19 18.42 -15.00
CA ALA A 197 7.33 17.44 -14.33
C ALA A 197 7.41 16.09 -15.05
N ALA A 198 7.37 15.02 -14.27
CA ALA A 198 7.35 13.66 -14.78
C ALA A 198 6.61 12.73 -13.83
N VAL A 199 6.17 11.60 -14.36
CA VAL A 199 5.61 10.51 -13.56
C VAL A 199 6.64 9.39 -13.46
N TYR A 200 7.20 9.19 -12.29
CA TYR A 200 8.13 8.09 -12.03
C TYR A 200 7.34 6.85 -11.62
N VAL A 201 7.67 5.70 -12.20
CA VAL A 201 7.02 4.43 -11.89
C VAL A 201 8.06 3.35 -11.61
N SER A 202 7.82 2.51 -10.61
CA SER A 202 8.74 1.42 -10.25
C SER A 202 8.02 0.19 -9.74
N ASN A 203 8.68 -0.96 -9.82
CA ASN A 203 8.31 -2.12 -9.01
C ASN A 203 8.49 -1.82 -7.51
N HIS A 204 7.76 -2.53 -6.65
CA HIS A 204 7.79 -2.33 -5.19
C HIS A 204 8.03 -3.64 -4.46
N GLN A 205 9.20 -3.81 -3.84
CA GLN A 205 9.60 -5.07 -3.21
C GLN A 205 9.83 -4.94 -1.70
N SER A 206 10.27 -3.77 -1.23
CA SER A 206 10.76 -3.62 0.15
C SER A 206 10.47 -2.25 0.74
N PHE A 207 10.60 -2.16 2.07
CA PHE A 207 10.71 -0.87 2.75
C PHE A 207 11.96 -0.09 2.33
N LEU A 208 13.06 -0.79 1.98
CA LEU A 208 14.31 -0.18 1.54
C LEU A 208 14.21 0.56 0.20
N ASP A 209 13.15 0.30 -0.58
CA ASP A 209 12.87 1.00 -1.83
C ASP A 209 12.86 2.52 -1.60
N ILE A 210 12.21 2.98 -0.52
CA ILE A 210 12.06 4.41 -0.23
C ILE A 210 13.42 5.07 0.00
N TYR A 211 14.29 4.44 0.78
CA TYR A 211 15.64 4.93 1.03
C TYR A 211 16.45 5.00 -0.27
N THR A 212 16.37 3.93 -1.06
CA THR A 212 17.13 3.83 -2.32
C THR A 212 16.67 4.87 -3.35
N LEU A 213 15.37 5.14 -3.43
CA LEU A 213 14.81 6.12 -4.36
C LEU A 213 15.20 7.57 -4.04
N PHE A 214 15.52 7.90 -2.78
CA PHE A 214 16.06 9.22 -2.44
C PHE A 214 17.45 9.49 -3.05
N LEU A 215 18.11 8.46 -3.59
CA LEU A 215 19.39 8.61 -4.28
C LEU A 215 19.25 9.09 -5.74
N LEU A 216 18.02 9.22 -6.28
CA LEU A 216 17.75 9.64 -7.67
C LEU A 216 18.09 11.11 -8.00
N GLU A 217 18.65 11.87 -7.05
CA GLU A 217 19.13 13.25 -7.23
C GLU A 217 18.11 14.28 -7.76
N ARG A 218 16.83 13.90 -7.86
CA ARG A 218 15.74 14.72 -8.35
C ARG A 218 14.62 14.76 -7.32
N PRO A 219 14.06 15.95 -7.01
CA PRO A 219 12.95 16.06 -6.08
C PRO A 219 11.69 15.43 -6.67
N PHE A 220 11.06 14.53 -5.91
CA PHE A 220 9.76 13.95 -6.27
C PHE A 220 8.84 13.87 -5.06
N LYS A 221 7.54 13.72 -5.31
CA LYS A 221 6.54 13.41 -4.27
C LYS A 221 6.02 11.98 -4.48
N PHE A 222 6.36 11.07 -3.58
CA PHE A 222 5.76 9.74 -3.58
C PHE A 222 4.44 9.70 -2.82
N ILE A 223 3.66 8.67 -3.14
CA ILE A 223 2.38 8.38 -2.50
C ILE A 223 2.58 7.28 -1.46
N SER A 224 2.07 7.49 -0.24
CA SER A 224 2.28 6.55 0.86
C SER A 224 1.01 6.33 1.67
N LYS A 225 0.96 5.20 2.38
CA LYS A 225 -0.17 4.85 3.24
C LYS A 225 -0.29 5.89 4.35
N THR A 226 -1.50 6.37 4.63
CA THR A 226 -1.73 7.40 5.66
C THR A 226 -1.15 7.03 7.03
N SER A 227 -1.15 5.74 7.41
CA SER A 227 -0.55 5.29 8.67
C SER A 227 0.96 5.54 8.77
N ASN A 228 1.67 5.60 7.64
CA ASN A 228 3.11 5.88 7.64
C ASN A 228 3.41 7.33 8.06
N PHE A 229 2.46 8.24 7.87
CA PHE A 229 2.58 9.63 8.33
C PHE A 229 2.44 9.79 9.85
N LEU A 230 1.96 8.75 10.55
CA LEU A 230 1.85 8.75 12.01
C LEU A 230 3.13 8.31 12.72
N ILE A 231 4.11 7.77 11.98
CA ILE A 231 5.39 7.35 12.55
C ILE A 231 6.18 8.61 12.94
N PRO A 232 6.62 8.77 14.20
CA PRO A 232 7.38 9.94 14.62
C PRO A 232 8.64 10.13 13.78
N ILE A 233 8.99 11.38 13.50
CA ILE A 233 10.14 11.81 12.67
C ILE A 233 10.01 11.40 11.19
N ILE A 234 9.83 10.11 10.87
CA ILE A 234 9.65 9.61 9.50
C ILE A 234 8.40 10.22 8.87
N GLY A 235 7.24 10.03 9.49
CA GLY A 235 5.96 10.51 8.99
C GLY A 235 5.85 12.04 8.99
N TRP A 236 6.46 12.69 9.98
CA TRP A 236 6.54 14.15 10.05
C TRP A 236 7.45 14.72 8.95
N SER A 237 8.61 14.12 8.70
CA SER A 237 9.48 14.47 7.57
C SER A 237 8.72 14.31 6.24
N MET A 238 7.92 13.24 6.10
CA MET A 238 7.10 13.05 4.90
C MET A 238 6.09 14.18 4.70
N TYR A 239 5.48 14.67 5.79
CA TYR A 239 4.58 15.83 5.75
C TYR A 239 5.32 17.13 5.39
N LEU A 240 6.47 17.40 6.01
CA LEU A 240 7.32 18.57 5.72
C LEU A 240 7.83 18.56 4.28
N THR A 241 8.10 17.38 3.72
CA THR A 241 8.53 17.22 2.33
C THR A 241 7.36 17.29 1.35
N GLY A 242 6.11 17.15 1.82
CA GLY A 242 4.91 17.28 1.00
C GLY A 242 4.56 16.00 0.23
N HIS A 243 4.92 14.83 0.76
CA HIS A 243 4.48 13.54 0.22
C HIS A 243 2.97 13.36 0.40
N ILE A 244 2.37 12.52 -0.44
CA ILE A 244 0.92 12.45 -0.58
C ILE A 244 0.37 11.25 0.20
N PRO A 245 -0.49 11.46 1.21
CA PRO A 245 -1.13 10.36 1.93
C PRO A 245 -2.24 9.73 1.09
N LEU A 246 -2.36 8.40 1.17
CA LEU A 246 -3.39 7.62 0.47
C LEU A 246 -3.97 6.51 1.37
N ARG A 247 -5.31 6.42 1.38
CA ARG A 247 -6.05 5.26 1.92
C ARG A 247 -6.47 4.37 0.75
N ARG A 248 -5.80 3.23 0.59
CA ARG A 248 -5.92 2.35 -0.60
C ARG A 248 -7.29 1.70 -0.80
N MET A 249 -8.15 1.64 0.22
CA MET A 249 -9.50 1.05 0.14
C MET A 249 -10.61 2.10 0.15
N ASP A 250 -10.26 3.39 0.07
CA ASP A 250 -11.19 4.49 0.07
C ASP A 250 -11.13 5.21 -1.28
N THR A 251 -12.18 5.02 -2.08
CA THR A 251 -12.31 5.60 -3.43
C THR A 251 -12.22 7.12 -3.39
N LYS A 252 -12.75 7.77 -2.34
CA LYS A 252 -12.68 9.23 -2.21
C LYS A 252 -11.23 9.66 -1.98
N SER A 253 -10.52 8.99 -1.08
CA SER A 253 -9.10 9.24 -0.83
C SER A 253 -8.23 9.00 -2.08
N GLN A 254 -8.52 7.96 -2.86
CA GLN A 254 -7.82 7.70 -4.13
C GLN A 254 -8.04 8.84 -5.13
N MET A 255 -9.28 9.30 -5.30
CA MET A 255 -9.61 10.41 -6.21
C MET A 255 -8.97 11.73 -5.78
N GLU A 256 -8.97 12.05 -4.49
CA GLU A 256 -8.30 13.23 -3.94
C GLU A 256 -6.78 13.16 -4.14
N CYS A 257 -6.18 11.99 -3.92
CA CYS A 257 -4.76 11.74 -4.17
C CYS A 257 -4.40 12.00 -5.65
N LEU A 258 -5.18 11.46 -6.60
CA LEU A 258 -4.95 11.67 -8.04
C LEU A 258 -5.10 13.15 -8.42
N ARG A 259 -6.11 13.85 -7.89
CA ARG A 259 -6.28 15.30 -8.10
C ARG A 259 -5.08 16.10 -7.56
N HIS A 260 -4.56 15.73 -6.39
CA HIS A 260 -3.37 16.37 -5.83
C HIS A 260 -2.13 16.12 -6.69
N CYS A 261 -1.94 14.88 -7.19
CA CYS A 261 -0.85 14.56 -8.11
C CYS A 261 -0.92 15.40 -9.39
N GLN A 262 -2.12 15.56 -9.98
CA GLN A 262 -2.31 16.41 -11.16
C GLN A 262 -1.95 17.87 -10.87
N LYS A 263 -2.31 18.40 -9.69
CA LYS A 263 -1.94 19.75 -9.29
C LYS A 263 -0.42 19.92 -9.18
N LEU A 264 0.27 18.95 -8.59
CA LEU A 264 1.73 18.97 -8.45
C LEU A 264 2.44 18.91 -9.80
N ILE A 265 1.98 18.05 -10.72
CA ILE A 265 2.53 17.98 -12.08
C ILE A 265 2.37 19.31 -12.82
N LYS A 266 1.19 19.95 -12.73
CA LYS A 266 0.97 21.28 -13.30
C LYS A 266 1.92 22.36 -12.74
N GLN A 267 2.51 22.11 -11.56
CA GLN A 267 3.48 22.98 -10.90
C GLN A 267 4.94 22.58 -11.19
N GLY A 268 5.18 21.69 -12.15
CA GLY A 268 6.53 21.23 -12.48
C GLY A 268 7.12 20.27 -11.43
N VAL A 269 6.29 19.62 -10.61
CA VAL A 269 6.76 18.72 -9.55
C VAL A 269 6.61 17.26 -10.00
N PRO A 270 7.71 16.49 -10.10
CA PRO A 270 7.64 15.06 -10.34
C PRO A 270 6.91 14.30 -9.24
N VAL A 271 6.15 13.29 -9.63
CA VAL A 271 5.40 12.43 -8.73
C VAL A 271 5.81 10.97 -8.94
N PHE A 272 5.94 10.23 -7.85
CA PHE A 272 6.40 8.84 -7.87
C PHE A 272 5.29 7.88 -7.48
N PHE A 273 5.08 6.88 -8.32
CA PHE A 273 4.08 5.84 -8.13
C PHE A 273 4.72 4.46 -8.07
N PHE A 274 4.18 3.63 -7.18
CA PHE A 274 4.30 2.17 -7.29
C PHE A 274 2.99 1.65 -7.89
N PRO A 275 2.90 1.47 -9.23
CA PRO A 275 1.65 1.13 -9.90
C PRO A 275 1.09 -0.24 -9.49
N GLU A 276 1.89 -1.13 -8.87
CA GLU A 276 1.42 -2.37 -8.23
C GLU A 276 0.44 -2.08 -7.07
N GLY A 277 0.59 -0.93 -6.41
CA GLY A 277 -0.25 -0.50 -5.30
C GLY A 277 0.02 -1.19 -3.96
N THR A 278 0.84 -2.24 -3.91
CA THR A 278 1.36 -2.90 -2.70
C THR A 278 2.77 -3.44 -2.96
N ARG A 279 3.54 -3.69 -1.90
CA ARG A 279 4.80 -4.43 -2.02
C ARG A 279 4.50 -5.87 -2.46
N SER A 280 5.33 -6.39 -3.35
CA SER A 280 5.29 -7.80 -3.74
C SER A 280 5.43 -8.71 -2.50
N ARG A 281 4.64 -9.78 -2.46
CA ARG A 281 4.65 -10.76 -1.35
C ARG A 281 5.54 -11.97 -1.66
N ASP A 282 5.65 -12.31 -2.93
CA ASP A 282 6.40 -13.45 -3.48
C ASP A 282 7.68 -13.02 -4.21
N GLY A 283 7.98 -11.71 -4.21
CA GLY A 283 9.13 -11.14 -4.92
C GLY A 283 8.87 -10.86 -6.40
N LYS A 284 7.70 -11.27 -6.91
CA LYS A 284 7.30 -11.09 -8.30
C LYS A 284 6.60 -9.76 -8.52
N MET A 285 6.87 -9.11 -9.64
CA MET A 285 6.21 -7.84 -9.99
C MET A 285 4.73 -8.07 -10.36
N ALA A 286 3.82 -7.51 -9.58
CA ALA A 286 2.36 -7.60 -9.81
C ALA A 286 1.91 -6.69 -10.96
N GLN A 287 0.67 -6.88 -11.45
CA GLN A 287 0.08 -6.04 -12.51
C GLN A 287 0.05 -4.55 -12.14
N PHE A 288 0.24 -3.70 -13.15
CA PHE A 288 0.26 -2.25 -12.97
C PHE A 288 -1.14 -1.66 -13.08
N LYS A 289 -1.48 -0.77 -12.15
CA LYS A 289 -2.72 0.01 -12.18
C LYS A 289 -2.56 1.24 -13.07
N ARG A 290 -3.62 1.55 -13.82
CA ARG A 290 -3.68 2.64 -14.80
C ARG A 290 -3.50 4.06 -14.24
N GLY A 291 -3.71 4.27 -12.94
CA GLY A 291 -3.85 5.62 -12.35
C GLY A 291 -2.67 6.58 -12.60
N ALA A 292 -1.43 6.10 -12.49
CA ALA A 292 -0.23 6.89 -12.75
C ALA A 292 -0.14 7.33 -14.22
N PHE A 293 -0.43 6.41 -15.13
CA PHE A 293 -0.34 6.59 -16.58
C PHE A 293 -1.45 7.50 -17.10
N THR A 294 -2.65 7.43 -16.53
CA THR A 294 -3.74 8.37 -16.83
C THR A 294 -3.37 9.80 -16.48
N ILE A 295 -2.65 10.00 -15.38
CA ILE A 295 -2.16 11.32 -14.99
C ILE A 295 -1.09 11.80 -15.98
N ALA A 296 -0.12 10.95 -16.32
CA ALA A 296 0.94 11.28 -17.27
C ALA A 296 0.38 11.70 -18.63
N ALA A 297 -0.52 10.89 -19.19
CA ALA A 297 -1.14 11.13 -20.48
C ALA A 297 -1.98 12.41 -20.49
N LYS A 298 -2.80 12.65 -19.45
CA LYS A 298 -3.62 13.87 -19.35
C LYS A 298 -2.78 15.14 -19.21
N ALA A 299 -1.65 15.05 -18.52
CA ALA A 299 -0.75 16.17 -18.33
C ALA A 299 0.30 16.30 -19.44
N GLN A 300 0.34 15.36 -20.41
CA GLN A 300 1.32 15.30 -21.48
C GLN A 300 2.77 15.34 -20.96
N VAL A 301 3.03 14.66 -19.84
CA VAL A 301 4.35 14.55 -19.21
C VAL A 301 4.94 13.15 -19.41
N PRO A 302 6.28 13.01 -19.49
CA PRO A 302 6.91 11.70 -19.63
C PRO A 302 6.66 10.81 -18.41
N VAL A 303 6.55 9.51 -18.67
CA VAL A 303 6.65 8.45 -17.67
C VAL A 303 8.09 7.96 -17.65
N VAL A 304 8.73 7.92 -16.49
CA VAL A 304 10.08 7.36 -16.33
C VAL A 304 9.99 6.04 -15.58
N PRO A 305 10.17 4.89 -16.28
CA PRO A 305 10.22 3.59 -15.63
C PRO A 305 11.54 3.44 -14.86
N ILE A 306 11.46 2.87 -13.66
CA ILE A 306 12.60 2.62 -12.79
C ILE A 306 12.51 1.17 -12.31
N SER A 307 13.61 0.41 -12.44
CA SER A 307 13.71 -0.94 -11.89
C SER A 307 14.50 -0.92 -10.58
N LEU A 308 13.91 -1.45 -9.53
CA LEU A 308 14.57 -1.71 -8.25
C LEU A 308 14.89 -3.20 -8.14
N VAL A 309 16.18 -3.51 -7.99
CA VAL A 309 16.69 -4.87 -7.90
C VAL A 309 17.39 -5.06 -6.55
N GLY A 310 17.06 -6.15 -5.86
CA GLY A 310 17.78 -6.60 -4.67
C GLY A 310 17.19 -6.14 -3.34
N THR A 311 16.39 -5.07 -3.30
CA THR A 311 15.81 -4.56 -2.04
C THR A 311 14.95 -5.60 -1.33
N GLY A 312 14.13 -6.35 -2.07
CA GLY A 312 13.32 -7.46 -1.53
C GLY A 312 14.15 -8.65 -1.03
N LYS A 313 15.35 -8.88 -1.57
CA LYS A 313 16.28 -9.91 -1.08
C LYS A 313 16.92 -9.49 0.25
N LEU A 314 17.24 -8.20 0.40
CA LEU A 314 17.85 -7.63 1.61
C LEU A 314 16.86 -7.55 2.77
N MET A 315 15.66 -7.02 2.54
CA MET A 315 14.60 -6.90 3.52
C MET A 315 13.26 -7.30 2.88
N PRO A 316 12.90 -8.60 2.95
CA PRO A 316 11.65 -9.10 2.39
C PRO A 316 10.43 -8.47 3.06
N ASN A 317 9.35 -8.31 2.28
CA ASN A 317 8.06 -7.86 2.79
C ASN A 317 7.53 -8.82 3.88
N GLY A 318 7.11 -8.29 5.03
CA GLY A 318 6.68 -9.09 6.19
C GLY A 318 7.81 -9.59 7.09
N LEU A 319 9.07 -9.36 6.71
CA LEU A 319 10.26 -9.65 7.51
C LEU A 319 11.08 -8.37 7.77
N GLU A 320 10.42 -7.25 8.04
CA GLU A 320 11.06 -5.94 8.26
C GLU A 320 12.05 -5.94 9.45
N GLY A 321 11.89 -6.85 10.41
CA GLY A 321 12.86 -7.07 11.50
C GLY A 321 14.15 -7.80 11.07
N THR A 322 14.38 -8.00 9.78
CA THR A 322 15.53 -8.74 9.22
C THR A 322 16.19 -7.91 8.12
N LEU A 323 17.52 -7.84 8.16
CA LEU A 323 18.31 -7.19 7.13
C LEU A 323 19.48 -8.09 6.74
N ARG A 324 19.47 -8.56 5.49
CA ARG A 324 20.55 -9.33 4.89
C ARG A 324 21.60 -8.38 4.28
N PRO A 325 22.89 -8.74 4.27
CA PRO A 325 23.88 -8.01 3.51
C PRO A 325 23.64 -8.18 2.00
N GLY A 326 24.13 -7.24 1.20
CA GLY A 326 24.09 -7.33 -0.26
C GLY A 326 24.17 -5.97 -0.93
N SER A 327 23.82 -5.96 -2.22
CA SER A 327 23.72 -4.76 -3.04
C SER A 327 22.30 -4.55 -3.54
N VAL A 328 21.99 -3.30 -3.84
CA VAL A 328 20.76 -2.84 -4.48
C VAL A 328 21.15 -2.12 -5.75
N LYS A 329 20.42 -2.38 -6.83
CA LYS A 329 20.60 -1.71 -8.11
C LYS A 329 19.34 -0.93 -8.48
N VAL A 330 19.52 0.34 -8.84
CA VAL A 330 18.47 1.22 -9.35
C VAL A 330 18.78 1.50 -10.81
N ILE A 331 17.87 1.12 -11.70
CA ILE A 331 18.04 1.31 -13.14
C ILE A 331 16.95 2.26 -13.60
N VAL A 332 17.34 3.47 -13.99
CA VAL A 332 16.43 4.47 -14.54
C VAL A 332 16.40 4.31 -16.06
N HIS A 333 15.23 3.98 -16.59
CA HIS A 333 15.04 3.73 -18.01
C HIS A 333 14.72 5.01 -18.79
N PRO A 334 14.89 5.02 -20.13
CA PRO A 334 14.50 6.15 -20.96
C PRO A 334 13.03 6.57 -20.76
N PRO A 335 12.73 7.87 -20.77
CA PRO A 335 11.38 8.38 -20.57
C PRO A 335 10.46 7.99 -21.74
N ILE A 336 9.24 7.56 -21.42
CA ILE A 336 8.20 7.19 -22.38
C ILE A 336 7.18 8.33 -22.45
N ARG A 337 6.88 8.81 -23.66
CA ARG A 337 5.86 9.85 -23.92
C ARG A 337 4.72 9.25 -24.72
N GLY A 338 3.49 9.67 -24.42
CA GLY A 338 2.30 9.14 -25.09
C GLY A 338 1.01 9.76 -24.55
N SER A 339 -0.05 9.70 -25.36
CA SER A 339 -1.39 10.19 -25.03
C SER A 339 -2.34 9.08 -24.57
N ASN A 340 -2.00 7.82 -24.80
CA ASN A 340 -2.79 6.67 -24.36
C ASN A 340 -2.25 6.11 -23.03
N PRO A 341 -3.04 6.12 -21.94
CA PRO A 341 -2.64 5.56 -20.65
C PRO A 341 -2.33 4.06 -20.68
N ASP A 342 -2.99 3.29 -21.55
CA ASP A 342 -2.81 1.83 -21.60
C ASP A 342 -1.47 1.47 -22.23
N ASP A 343 -1.12 2.11 -23.35
CA ASP A 343 0.17 1.93 -24.01
C ASP A 343 1.32 2.34 -23.08
N LEU A 344 1.19 3.48 -22.38
CA LEU A 344 2.18 3.92 -21.40
C LEU A 344 2.35 2.90 -20.26
N CYS A 345 1.25 2.32 -19.79
CA CYS A 345 1.25 1.32 -18.72
C CYS A 345 1.96 0.03 -19.18
N GLU A 346 1.59 -0.48 -20.35
CA GLU A 346 2.15 -1.69 -20.92
C GLU A 346 3.63 -1.54 -21.24
N GLN A 347 4.02 -0.46 -21.93
CA GLN A 347 5.44 -0.22 -22.26
C GLN A 347 6.29 -0.07 -20.99
N SER A 348 5.81 0.68 -20.00
CA SER A 348 6.53 0.84 -18.72
C SER A 348 6.67 -0.50 -17.99
N ARG A 349 5.61 -1.32 -17.97
CA ARG A 349 5.65 -2.66 -17.39
C ARG A 349 6.65 -3.55 -18.12
N ASN A 350 6.65 -3.55 -19.45
CA ASN A 350 7.51 -4.41 -20.26
C ASN A 350 8.99 -4.06 -20.08
N VAL A 351 9.32 -2.76 -20.05
CA VAL A 351 10.68 -2.26 -19.78
C VAL A 351 11.16 -2.69 -18.40
N ILE A 352 10.34 -2.48 -17.36
CA ILE A 352 10.70 -2.88 -15.98
C ILE A 352 10.81 -4.41 -15.89
N SER A 353 9.85 -5.16 -16.44
CA SER A 353 9.83 -6.63 -16.44
C SER A 353 11.10 -7.21 -17.07
N LYS A 354 11.46 -6.75 -18.27
CA LYS A 354 12.67 -7.20 -18.97
C LYS A 354 13.93 -6.96 -18.15
N SER A 355 14.04 -5.79 -17.53
CA SER A 355 15.17 -5.44 -16.67
C SER A 355 15.24 -6.33 -15.41
N LEU A 356 14.09 -6.61 -14.77
CA LEU A 356 14.03 -7.50 -13.61
C LEU A 356 14.42 -8.93 -13.97
N LEU A 357 13.93 -9.46 -15.10
CA LEU A 357 14.26 -10.80 -15.58
C LEU A 357 15.76 -10.95 -15.89
N GLN A 358 16.39 -9.94 -16.51
CA GLN A 358 17.84 -9.91 -16.75
C GLN A 358 18.66 -9.98 -15.45
N HIS A 359 18.11 -9.53 -14.34
CA HIS A 359 18.75 -9.57 -13.03
C HIS A 359 18.23 -10.72 -12.13
N GLY A 360 17.58 -11.73 -12.73
CA GLY A 360 17.15 -12.95 -12.04
C GLY A 360 16.02 -12.74 -11.03
N LEU A 361 15.11 -11.79 -11.30
CA LEU A 361 13.86 -11.60 -10.55
C LEU A 361 12.68 -12.09 -11.40
N GLU A 362 11.75 -12.81 -10.76
CA GLU A 362 10.55 -13.32 -11.43
C GLU A 362 9.48 -12.23 -11.59
N VAL A 363 8.62 -12.36 -12.61
CA VAL A 363 7.56 -11.42 -12.96
C VAL A 363 6.27 -12.19 -13.24
N HIS A 364 5.11 -11.64 -12.84
CA HIS A 364 3.78 -12.21 -13.14
C HIS A 364 3.22 -11.78 -14.48
#